data_AF-A0A1V2K0I3-F1
#
_entry.id   AF-A0A1V2K0I3-F1
#
_cell.length_a   1.000
_cell.length_b   1.000
_cell.length_c   1.000
_cell.angle_alpha   90.00
_cell.angle_beta   90.00
_cell.angle_gamma   90.00
#
_symmetry.space_group_name_H-M   'P 1'
#
loop_
_entity.id
_entity.type
_entity.pdbx_description
1 polymer ?
#
loop_
_entity_poly.entity_id
_entity_poly.type
_entity_poly.pdbx_seq_one_letter_code
_entity_poly.pdbx_strand_id
1 'polypeptide(L)'
;MYALLSDSFWWISVVIVGLAINLVSSYAKPLIDAGFGAASKKWKSSNDAKKAKEQEVIHQLSKSEYERSRLVQSANYAQIRALSFQMTAVMGMYMTITAGVELGLIFLASAVFTITCLVLALSQLMSAQKQKGYADEGDKLAKNSSVV
;
A
#
# COMPACT_ATOMS: atom_id res chain seq x y z
N MET A 1 38.75 -17.63 35.15
CA MET A 1 38.57 -16.32 34.50
C MET A 1 37.23 -15.74 34.95
N TYR A 2 37.10 -15.37 36.23
CA TYR A 2 35.83 -14.88 36.83
C TYR A 2 36.05 -13.63 37.70
N ALA A 3 37.05 -12.80 37.35
CA ALA A 3 37.41 -11.61 38.12
C ALA A 3 36.82 -10.29 37.58
N LEU A 4 35.98 -10.32 36.53
CA LEU A 4 35.40 -9.12 35.91
C LEU A 4 33.99 -8.77 36.42
N LEU A 5 33.41 -9.56 37.32
CA LEU A 5 32.06 -9.33 37.89
C LEU A 5 32.08 -8.70 39.29
N SER A 6 33.27 -8.44 39.85
CA SER A 6 33.48 -7.91 41.20
C SER A 6 33.80 -6.42 41.23
N ASP A 7 33.57 -5.70 40.14
CA ASP A 7 33.92 -4.27 40.09
C ASP A 7 32.67 -3.43 40.31
N SER A 8 32.64 -2.67 41.41
CA SER A 8 31.52 -1.78 41.79
C SER A 8 31.12 -0.81 40.67
N PHE A 9 32.03 -0.56 39.72
CA PHE A 9 31.81 0.23 38.51
C PHE A 9 30.72 -0.32 37.58
N TRP A 10 30.49 -1.65 37.52
CA TRP A 10 29.45 -2.21 36.66
C TRP A 10 28.04 -1.79 37.10
N TRP A 11 27.76 -1.90 38.41
CA TRP A 11 26.45 -1.56 38.95
C TRP A 11 26.19 -0.04 38.85
N ILE A 12 27.23 0.78 39.08
CA ILE A 12 27.16 2.23 38.94
C ILE A 12 26.85 2.63 37.49
N SER A 13 27.46 1.96 36.50
CA SER A 13 27.19 2.23 35.08
C SER A 13 25.75 1.90 34.70
N VAL A 14 25.20 0.79 35.19
CA VAL A 14 23.80 0.40 34.96
C VAL A 14 22.83 1.41 35.58
N VAL A 15 23.12 1.91 36.78
CA VAL A 15 22.30 2.94 37.44
C VAL A 15 22.33 4.24 36.67
N ILE A 16 23.52 4.70 36.24
CA ILE A 16 23.66 5.94 35.46
C ILE A 16 22.91 5.84 34.14
N VAL A 17 23.01 4.71 33.44
CA VAL A 17 22.26 4.47 32.20
C VAL A 17 20.75 4.44 32.46
N GLY A 18 20.30 3.79 33.54
CA GLY A 18 18.89 3.80 33.93
C GLY A 18 18.36 5.20 34.24
N LEU A 19 19.16 6.03 34.91
CA LEU A 19 18.82 7.41 35.25
C LEU A 19 18.81 8.31 33.99
N ALA A 20 19.75 8.10 33.08
CA ALA A 20 19.80 8.77 31.78
C ALA A 20 18.60 8.40 30.90
N ILE A 21 18.20 7.12 30.84
CA ILE A 21 16.99 6.69 30.11
C ILE A 21 15.74 7.36 30.68
N ASN A 22 15.62 7.43 32.00
CA ASN A 22 14.48 8.07 32.65
C ASN A 22 14.41 9.57 32.34
N LEU A 23 15.57 10.26 32.39
CA LEU A 23 15.68 11.66 31.98
C LEU A 23 15.28 11.84 30.52
N VAL A 24 15.87 11.05 29.61
CA VAL A 24 15.58 11.10 28.18
C VAL A 24 14.11 10.81 27.91
N SER A 25 13.49 9.87 28.62
CA SER A 25 12.06 9.57 28.48
C SER A 25 11.18 10.78 28.81
N SER A 26 11.53 11.56 29.83
CA SER A 26 10.79 12.76 30.22
C SER A 26 10.91 13.90 29.19
N TYR A 27 12.07 14.05 28.56
CA TYR A 27 12.32 15.09 27.55
C TYR A 27 11.95 14.67 26.12
N ALA A 28 11.86 13.37 25.83
CA ALA A 28 11.52 12.86 24.51
C ALA A 28 10.01 12.90 24.21
N LYS A 29 9.14 12.81 25.23
CA LYS A 29 7.67 12.87 25.07
C LYS A 29 7.18 14.07 24.23
N PRO A 30 7.52 15.33 24.55
CA PRO A 30 7.02 16.48 23.77
C PRO A 30 7.56 16.52 22.33
N LEU A 31 8.78 16.03 22.09
CA LEU A 31 9.38 15.98 20.76
C LEU A 31 8.74 14.91 19.88
N ILE A 32 8.43 13.75 20.47
CA ILE A 32 7.75 12.65 19.81
C ILE A 32 6.31 13.06 19.45
N ASP A 33 5.57 13.64 20.39
CA ASP A 33 4.19 14.09 20.15
C ASP A 33 4.11 15.21 19.10
N ALA A 34 5.07 16.14 19.10
CA ALA A 34 5.15 17.19 18.08
C ALA A 34 5.47 16.63 16.69
N GLY A 35 6.37 15.65 16.60
CA GLY A 35 6.73 14.98 15.35
C GLY A 35 5.56 14.19 14.74
N PHE A 36 4.87 13.39 15.56
CA PHE A 36 3.70 12.63 15.11
C PHE A 36 2.52 13.53 14.74
N GLY A 37 2.32 14.64 15.46
CA GLY A 37 1.29 15.63 15.14
C GLY A 37 1.52 16.30 13.79
N ALA A 38 2.76 16.68 13.47
CA ALA A 38 3.11 17.28 12.18
C ALA A 38 3.02 16.28 11.02
N ALA A 39 3.48 15.04 11.23
CA ALA A 39 3.36 13.97 10.25
C ALA A 39 1.89 13.64 9.94
N SER A 40 1.06 13.54 10.97
CA SER A 40 -0.38 13.28 10.82
C SER A 40 -1.10 14.43 10.09
N LYS A 41 -0.78 15.70 10.39
CA LYS A 41 -1.33 16.85 9.67
C LYS A 41 -0.93 16.88 8.19
N LYS A 42 0.33 16.57 7.88
CA LYS A 42 0.81 16.51 6.49
C LYS A 42 0.15 15.36 5.73
N TRP A 43 -0.04 14.22 6.38
CA TRP A 43 -0.71 13.07 5.78
C TRP A 43 -2.20 13.31 5.57
N LYS A 44 -2.87 13.92 6.55
CA LYS A 44 -4.26 14.35 6.44
C LYS A 44 -4.46 15.37 5.33
N SER A 45 -3.63 16.41 5.27
CA SER A 45 -3.67 17.42 4.20
C SER A 45 -3.44 16.81 2.81
N SER A 46 -2.49 15.89 2.68
CA SER A 46 -2.27 15.17 1.41
C SER A 46 -3.46 14.28 1.04
N ASN A 47 -4.14 13.69 2.02
CA ASN A 47 -5.31 12.84 1.78
C ASN A 47 -6.54 13.69 1.43
N ASP A 48 -6.71 14.84 2.07
CA ASP A 48 -7.79 15.80 1.78
C ASP A 48 -7.62 16.42 0.38
N ALA A 49 -6.40 16.77 -0.02
CA ALA A 49 -6.11 17.24 -1.38
C ALA A 49 -6.37 16.15 -2.43
N LYS A 50 -6.15 14.89 -2.09
CA LYS A 50 -6.45 13.74 -2.95
C LYS A 50 -7.97 13.54 -3.09
N LYS A 51 -8.70 13.61 -1.98
CA LYS A 51 -10.18 13.55 -1.98
C LYS A 51 -10.82 14.69 -2.76
N ALA A 52 -10.28 15.91 -2.66
CA ALA A 52 -10.77 17.06 -3.43
C ALA A 52 -10.62 16.84 -4.93
N LYS A 53 -9.45 16.34 -5.38
CA LYS A 53 -9.24 15.97 -6.79
C LYS A 53 -10.16 14.85 -7.25
N GLU A 54 -10.42 13.87 -6.38
CA GLU A 54 -11.34 12.77 -6.67
C GLU A 54 -12.78 13.28 -6.84
N GLN A 55 -13.25 14.19 -5.99
CA GLN A 55 -14.57 14.83 -6.12
C GLN A 55 -14.71 15.68 -7.39
N GLU A 56 -13.65 16.40 -7.77
CA GLU A 56 -13.64 17.20 -9.00
C GLU A 56 -13.76 16.31 -10.25
N VAL A 57 -13.05 15.18 -10.27
CA VAL A 57 -13.14 14.18 -11.34
C VAL A 57 -14.55 13.58 -11.41
N ILE A 58 -15.16 13.22 -10.26
CA ILE A 58 -16.54 12.70 -10.22
C ILE A 58 -17.55 13.72 -10.76
N HIS A 59 -17.39 15.01 -10.42
CA HIS A 59 -18.27 16.08 -10.90
C HIS A 59 -18.12 16.36 -12.41
N GLN A 60 -16.92 16.19 -12.97
CA GLN A 60 -16.72 16.24 -14.42
C GLN A 60 -17.38 15.03 -15.11
N LEU A 61 -17.28 13.86 -14.48
CA LEU A 61 -17.86 12.59 -14.93
C LEU A 61 -19.39 12.52 -14.87
N SER A 62 -20.03 13.35 -14.05
CA SER A 62 -21.49 13.42 -14.00
C SER A 62 -22.11 14.15 -15.20
N LYS A 63 -21.32 14.89 -15.97
CA LYS A 63 -21.82 15.69 -17.10
C LYS A 63 -21.88 14.95 -18.44
N SER A 64 -21.23 13.79 -18.57
CA SER A 64 -21.18 13.07 -19.85
C SER A 64 -21.26 11.55 -19.66
N GLU A 65 -22.34 10.95 -20.15
CA GLU A 65 -22.59 9.50 -20.14
C GLU A 65 -21.55 8.73 -20.98
N TYR A 66 -21.00 9.39 -22.01
CA TYR A 66 -19.94 8.86 -22.86
C TYR A 66 -18.60 8.68 -22.11
N GLU A 67 -18.23 9.63 -21.26
CA GLU A 67 -16.97 9.53 -20.48
C GLU A 67 -17.03 8.44 -19.42
N ARG A 68 -18.19 8.22 -18.80
CA ARG A 68 -18.40 7.11 -17.87
C ARG A 68 -18.21 5.76 -18.55
N SER A 69 -18.82 5.58 -19.72
CA SER A 69 -18.70 4.34 -20.49
C SER A 69 -17.25 4.06 -20.87
N ARG A 70 -16.50 5.09 -21.26
CA ARG A 70 -15.06 4.99 -21.57
C ARG A 70 -14.22 4.59 -20.36
N LEU A 71 -14.50 5.15 -19.17
CA LEU A 71 -13.78 4.78 -17.94
C LEU A 71 -14.06 3.34 -17.51
N VAL A 72 -15.33 2.91 -17.51
CA VAL A 72 -15.69 1.51 -17.23
C VAL A 72 -15.01 0.57 -18.20
N GLN A 73 -14.96 0.93 -19.50
CA GLN A 73 -14.31 0.12 -20.51
C GLN A 73 -12.80 0.03 -20.28
N SER A 74 -12.13 1.15 -19.96
CA SER A 74 -10.70 1.15 -19.61
C SER A 74 -10.39 0.32 -18.36
N ALA A 75 -11.25 0.38 -17.33
CA ALA A 75 -11.13 -0.44 -16.13
C ALA A 75 -11.28 -1.94 -16.46
N ASN A 76 -12.24 -2.29 -17.32
CA ASN A 76 -12.41 -3.67 -17.79
C ASN A 76 -11.21 -4.16 -18.61
N TYR A 77 -10.62 -3.32 -19.48
CA TYR A 77 -9.40 -3.67 -20.19
C TYR A 77 -8.21 -3.91 -19.25
N ALA A 78 -8.07 -3.10 -18.20
CA ALA A 78 -7.06 -3.32 -17.17
C ALA A 78 -7.29 -4.64 -16.42
N GLN A 79 -8.55 -4.98 -16.11
CA GLN A 79 -8.91 -6.26 -15.48
C GLN A 79 -8.60 -7.46 -16.38
N ILE A 80 -8.95 -7.40 -17.67
CA ILE A 80 -8.64 -8.46 -18.65
C ILE A 80 -7.13 -8.65 -18.78
N ARG A 81 -6.36 -7.54 -18.82
CA ARG A 81 -4.89 -7.61 -18.86
C ARG A 81 -4.32 -8.22 -17.57
N ALA A 82 -4.84 -7.86 -16.40
CA ALA A 82 -4.41 -8.47 -15.14
C ALA A 82 -4.69 -9.98 -15.11
N LEU A 83 -5.87 -10.41 -15.57
CA LEU A 83 -6.23 -11.82 -15.75
C LEU A 83 -5.25 -12.54 -16.68
N SER A 84 -4.84 -11.93 -17.79
CA SER A 84 -3.87 -12.53 -18.71
C SER A 84 -2.53 -12.82 -18.03
N PHE A 85 -2.00 -11.90 -17.22
CA PHE A 85 -0.78 -12.12 -16.46
C PHE A 85 -0.92 -13.21 -15.41
N GLN A 86 -2.08 -13.30 -14.74
CA GLN A 86 -2.35 -14.35 -13.77
C GLN A 86 -2.37 -15.73 -14.43
N MET A 87 -2.97 -15.85 -15.61
CA MET A 87 -2.97 -17.11 -16.38
C MET A 87 -1.54 -17.49 -16.82
N THR A 88 -0.72 -16.53 -17.25
CA THR A 88 0.69 -16.77 -17.57
C THR A 88 1.50 -17.24 -16.35
N ALA A 89 1.27 -16.65 -15.18
CA ALA A 89 1.94 -17.04 -13.94
C ALA A 89 1.60 -18.48 -13.53
N VAL A 90 0.32 -18.87 -13.60
CA VAL A 90 -0.13 -20.24 -13.32
C VAL A 90 0.49 -21.23 -14.30
N MET A 91 0.54 -20.88 -15.59
CA MET A 91 1.12 -21.75 -16.61
C MET A 91 2.64 -21.91 -16.44
N GLY A 92 3.35 -20.84 -16.06
CA GLY A 92 4.76 -20.90 -15.70
C GLY A 92 5.03 -21.77 -14.46
N MET A 93 4.19 -21.65 -13.42
CA MET A 93 4.28 -22.50 -12.23
C MET A 93 4.08 -23.98 -12.60
N TYR A 94 3.08 -24.29 -13.42
CA TYR A 94 2.82 -25.65 -13.89
C TYR A 94 4.04 -26.25 -14.62
N MET A 95 4.65 -25.48 -15.53
CA MET A 95 5.86 -25.93 -16.24
C MET A 95 7.02 -26.24 -15.28
N THR A 96 7.22 -25.42 -14.24
CA THR A 96 8.29 -25.67 -13.26
C THR A 96 8.07 -26.92 -12.41
N ILE A 97 6.81 -27.28 -12.14
CA ILE A 97 6.47 -28.52 -11.43
C ILE A 97 6.77 -29.73 -12.33
N THR A 98 6.42 -29.65 -13.62
CA THR A 98 6.64 -30.75 -14.57
C THR A 98 8.10 -30.95 -14.97
N ALA A 99 8.93 -29.90 -14.94
CA ALA A 99 10.33 -29.96 -15.33
C ALA A 99 11.26 -30.57 -14.25
N GLY A 100 10.76 -30.79 -13.03
CA GLY A 100 11.54 -31.28 -11.90
C GLY A 100 12.39 -30.20 -11.23
N VAL A 101 12.71 -30.41 -9.94
CA VAL A 101 13.38 -29.42 -9.05
C VAL A 101 14.90 -29.35 -9.26
N GLU A 102 15.44 -30.07 -10.25
CA GLU A 102 16.88 -30.26 -10.48
C GLU A 102 17.63 -28.96 -10.83
N LEU A 103 16.93 -27.87 -11.16
CA LEU A 103 17.51 -26.55 -11.42
C LEU A 103 16.96 -25.50 -10.43
N GLY A 104 17.50 -25.49 -9.21
CA GLY A 104 17.08 -24.58 -8.14
C GLY A 104 17.09 -23.08 -8.50
N LEU A 105 17.96 -22.66 -9.44
CA LEU A 105 17.97 -21.29 -9.97
C LEU A 105 16.74 -20.98 -10.84
N ILE A 106 16.23 -21.94 -11.61
CA ILE A 106 15.03 -21.78 -12.43
C ILE A 106 13.79 -21.67 -11.54
N PHE A 107 13.75 -22.44 -10.44
CA PHE A 107 12.68 -22.35 -9.45
C PHE A 107 12.66 -21.00 -8.72
N LEU A 108 13.82 -20.49 -8.33
CA LEU A 108 13.93 -19.15 -7.72
C LEU A 108 13.51 -18.05 -8.71
N ALA A 109 13.94 -18.14 -9.97
CA ALA A 109 13.57 -17.18 -11.01
C ALA A 109 12.06 -17.21 -11.31
N SER A 110 11.44 -18.38 -11.39
CA SER A 110 10.00 -18.52 -11.62
C SER A 110 9.17 -18.04 -10.42
N ALA A 111 9.64 -18.26 -9.20
CA ALA A 111 9.02 -17.75 -7.98
C ALA A 111 9.05 -16.21 -7.94
N VAL A 112 10.20 -15.59 -8.25
CA VAL A 112 10.29 -14.12 -8.33
C VAL A 112 9.42 -13.57 -9.46
N PHE A 113 9.38 -14.24 -10.61
CA PHE A 113 8.54 -13.85 -11.74
C PHE A 113 7.04 -13.90 -11.40
N THR A 114 6.59 -14.99 -10.77
CA THR A 114 5.18 -15.14 -10.35
C THR A 114 4.79 -14.11 -9.28
N ILE A 115 5.66 -13.84 -8.29
CA ILE A 115 5.43 -12.79 -7.29
C ILE A 115 5.31 -11.42 -7.97
N THR A 116 6.20 -11.10 -8.91
CA THR A 116 6.17 -9.81 -9.61
C THR A 116 4.91 -9.67 -10.45
N CYS A 117 4.48 -10.72 -11.15
CA CYS A 117 3.21 -10.75 -11.88
C CYS A 117 2.00 -10.57 -10.96
N LEU A 118 1.98 -11.16 -9.77
CA LEU A 118 0.91 -11.00 -8.79
C LEU A 118 0.83 -9.56 -8.25
N VAL A 119 1.97 -8.94 -7.96
CA VAL A 119 2.02 -7.53 -7.51
C VAL A 119 1.49 -6.60 -8.60
N LEU A 120 1.88 -6.82 -9.85
CA LEU A 120 1.38 -6.04 -10.98
C LEU A 120 -0.13 -6.26 -11.18
N ALA A 121 -0.62 -7.49 -11.09
CA ALA A 121 -2.05 -7.78 -11.18
C ALA A 121 -2.85 -7.07 -10.08
N LEU A 122 -2.38 -7.12 -8.83
CA LEU A 122 -3.02 -6.43 -7.70
C LEU A 122 -3.03 -4.91 -7.88
N SER A 123 -1.96 -4.32 -8.41
CA SER A 123 -1.90 -2.88 -8.68
C SER A 123 -2.94 -2.43 -9.71
N GLN A 124 -3.17 -3.24 -10.75
CA GLN A 124 -4.18 -2.98 -11.80
C GLN A 124 -5.61 -3.22 -11.28
N LEU A 125 -5.78 -4.18 -10.36
CA LEU A 125 -7.07 -4.46 -9.76
C LEU A 125 -7.49 -3.34 -8.80
N MET A 126 -6.54 -2.82 -8.01
CA MET A 126 -6.75 -1.68 -7.12
C MET A 126 -7.12 -0.41 -7.90
N SER A 127 -6.43 -0.13 -9.02
CA SER A 127 -6.76 1.03 -9.86
C SER A 127 -8.14 0.88 -10.51
N ALA A 128 -8.49 -0.31 -10.99
CA ALA A 128 -9.80 -0.59 -11.60
C ALA A 128 -10.95 -0.51 -10.58
N GLN A 129 -10.77 -1.02 -9.36
CA GLN A 129 -11.75 -0.91 -8.27
C GLN A 129 -12.00 0.55 -7.91
N LYS A 130 -10.92 1.33 -7.82
CA LYS A 130 -10.99 2.75 -7.52
C LYS A 130 -11.77 3.51 -8.61
N GLN A 131 -11.54 3.19 -9.88
CA GLN A 131 -12.30 3.76 -11.00
C GLN A 131 -13.78 3.34 -11.01
N LYS A 132 -14.09 2.08 -10.69
CA LYS A 132 -15.50 1.61 -10.55
C LYS A 132 -16.21 2.32 -9.40
N GLY A 133 -15.52 2.58 -8.29
CA GLY A 133 -16.05 3.39 -7.18
C GLY A 133 -16.46 4.80 -7.62
N TYR A 134 -15.63 5.47 -8.41
CA TYR A 134 -15.98 6.81 -8.94
C TYR A 134 -17.15 6.80 -9.89
N ALA A 135 -17.27 5.77 -10.73
CA ALA A 135 -18.40 5.63 -11.63
C ALA A 135 -19.72 5.44 -10.88
N ASP A 136 -19.73 4.61 -9.82
CA ASP A 136 -20.92 4.33 -9.00
C ASP A 136 -21.34 5.53 -8.14
N GLU A 137 -20.37 6.26 -7.57
CA GLU A 137 -20.64 7.52 -6.86
C GLU A 137 -21.17 8.61 -7.78
N GLY A 138 -20.59 8.74 -8.98
CA GLY A 138 -21.12 9.62 -10.01
C GLY A 138 -22.58 9.27 -10.32
N ASP A 139 -22.91 7.99 -10.49
CA ASP A 139 -24.26 7.55 -10.89
C ASP A 139 -25.32 7.91 -9.85
N LYS A 140 -25.00 7.70 -8.57
CA LYS A 140 -25.84 8.12 -7.45
C LYS A 140 -26.10 9.63 -7.46
N LEU A 141 -25.08 10.44 -7.77
CA LEU A 141 -25.23 11.91 -7.84
C LEU A 141 -26.08 12.35 -9.04
N ALA A 142 -25.90 11.74 -10.21
CA ALA A 142 -26.70 12.03 -11.39
C ALA A 142 -28.18 11.68 -11.17
N LYS A 143 -28.45 10.51 -10.55
CA LYS A 143 -29.81 10.08 -10.21
C LYS A 143 -30.46 11.01 -9.19
N ASN A 144 -29.75 11.43 -8.15
CA ASN A 144 -30.27 12.40 -7.17
C ASN A 144 -30.52 13.79 -7.77
N SER A 145 -29.68 14.25 -8.71
CA SER A 145 -29.88 15.53 -9.41
C SER A 145 -31.09 15.53 -10.35
N SER A 146 -31.54 14.37 -10.82
CA SER A 146 -32.72 14.25 -11.70
C SER A 146 -34.06 14.19 -10.95
N VAL A 147 -34.01 14.03 -9.62
CA VAL A 147 -35.18 13.90 -8.74
C VAL A 147 -35.54 15.25 -8.08
N VAL A 148 -34.67 16.25 -8.18
CA VAL A 148 -34.89 17.64 -7.72
C VAL A 148 -35.28 18.52 -8.91
#